data_AF-A0A821MJU5-F1
#
_entry.id   AF-A0A821MJU5-F1
#
_cell.length_a   1.000
_cell.length_b   1.000
_cell.length_c   1.000
_cell.angle_alpha   90.00
_cell.angle_beta   90.00
_cell.angle_gamma   90.00
#
_symmetry.space_group_name_H-M   'P 1'
#
loop_
_entity.id
_entity.type
_entity.pdbx_description
1 polymer ?
#
loop_
_entity_poly.entity_id
_entity_poly.type
_entity_poly.pdbx_seq_one_letter_code
_entity_poly.pdbx_strand_id
1 'polypeptide(L)' 'MAYVQRNRIGFHDTSVPANVPNNDVARLMYYLNCVYTVIEYNDNNIRRYRNCQNWSSLSSEE' A
#
# COMPACT_ATOMS: atom_id res chain seq x y z
N MET A 1 -27.31 -32.10 -4.05
CA MET A 1 -25.89 -32.02 -4.46
C MET A 1 -25.29 -30.79 -3.82
N ALA A 2 -24.46 -30.94 -2.78
CA ALA A 2 -23.79 -29.81 -2.15
C ALA A 2 -22.54 -29.45 -2.97
N TYR A 3 -22.52 -28.25 -3.55
CA TYR A 3 -21.34 -27.73 -4.24
C TYR A 3 -20.31 -27.31 -3.20
N VAL A 4 -19.29 -28.14 -2.99
CA VAL A 4 -18.12 -27.76 -2.18
C VAL A 4 -17.27 -26.82 -3.04
N GLN A 5 -17.51 -25.52 -2.91
CA GLN A 5 -16.66 -24.51 -3.51
C GLN A 5 -15.33 -24.50 -2.74
N ARG A 6 -14.31 -25.17 -3.29
CA ARG A 6 -12.95 -25.09 -2.75
C ARG A 6 -12.43 -23.67 -2.93
N ASN A 7 -12.51 -22.85 -1.89
CA ASN A 7 -11.79 -21.58 -1.85
C ASN A 7 -10.29 -21.88 -1.95
N ARG A 8 -9.71 -21.58 -3.11
CA ARG A 8 -8.26 -21.65 -3.32
C ARG A 8 -7.66 -20.39 -2.68
N ILE A 9 -7.17 -20.51 -1.46
CA ILE A 9 -6.38 -19.47 -0.81
C ILE A 9 -4.96 -19.56 -1.37
N GLY A 10 -4.55 -18.55 -2.14
CA GLY A 10 -3.19 -18.43 -2.67
C GLY A 10 -2.41 -17.38 -1.88
N PHE A 11 -1.30 -17.78 -1.27
CA PHE A 11 -0.37 -16.83 -0.66
C PHE A 11 0.58 -16.31 -1.72
N HIS A 12 0.68 -15.00 -1.84
CA HIS A 12 1.57 -14.32 -2.76
C HIS A 12 2.38 -13.32 -1.96
N ASP A 13 3.69 -13.28 -2.18
CA ASP A 13 4.50 -12.22 -1.60
C ASP A 13 4.13 -10.90 -2.28
N THR A 14 3.54 -10.00 -1.49
CA THR A 14 3.07 -8.69 -1.96
C THR A 14 4.05 -7.56 -1.68
N SER A 15 5.10 -7.81 -0.90
CA SER A 15 6.03 -6.76 -0.48
C SER A 15 7.49 -7.11 -0.74
N VAL A 16 8.24 -6.06 -1.05
CA VAL A 16 9.71 -6.06 -1.11
C VAL A 16 10.23 -5.31 0.12
N PRO A 17 11.48 -5.55 0.55
CA PRO A 17 12.11 -4.75 1.60
C PRO A 17 11.99 -3.26 1.28
N ALA A 18 11.36 -2.49 2.17
CA ALA A 18 11.14 -1.07 1.99
C ALA A 18 12.00 -0.28 2.98
N ASN A 19 12.85 0.61 2.46
CA ASN A 19 13.59 1.56 3.29
C ASN A 19 12.71 2.75 3.63
N VAL A 20 11.88 2.67 4.68
CA VAL A 20 10.96 3.74 5.06
C VAL A 20 11.70 4.80 5.89
N PRO A 21 11.67 6.09 5.51
CA PRO A 21 12.26 7.17 6.31
C PRO A 21 11.73 7.21 7.75
N ASN A 22 12.56 7.66 8.69
CA ASN A 22 12.16 7.83 10.09
C ASN A 22 11.31 9.09 10.30
N ASN A 23 10.12 9.12 9.70
CA ASN A 23 9.16 10.19 9.76
C ASN A 23 7.73 9.61 9.79
N ASP A 24 6.83 10.20 10.58
CA ASP A 24 5.49 9.66 10.78
C ASP A 24 4.63 9.70 9.51
N VAL A 25 4.75 10.77 8.71
CA VAL A 25 4.06 10.88 7.41
C VAL A 25 4.57 9.81 6.45
N ALA A 26 5.89 9.61 6.39
CA ALA A 26 6.49 8.58 5.55
C ALA A 26 5.98 7.17 5.90
N ARG A 27 5.85 6.87 7.20
CA ARG A 27 5.27 5.60 7.68
C ARG A 27 3.81 5.45 7.31
N LEU A 28 3.00 6.51 7.45
CA LEU A 28 1.59 6.50 7.04
C LEU A 28 1.43 6.23 5.54
N MET A 29 2.25 6.88 4.70
CA MET A 29 2.26 6.64 3.26
C MET A 29 2.64 5.20 2.92
N TYR A 30 3.59 4.61 3.66
CA TYR A 30 3.96 3.21 3.50
C TYR A 30 2.80 2.27 3.85
N TYR A 31 2.12 2.47 4.99
CA TYR A 31 0.95 1.66 5.35
C TYR A 31 -0.17 1.76 4.33
N LEU A 32 -0.45 2.97 3.84
CA LEU A 32 -1.43 3.18 2.78
C LEU A 32 -1.05 2.40 1.51
N ASN A 33 0.22 2.43 1.12
CA ASN A 33 0.73 1.67 -0.01
C ASN A 33 0.53 0.16 0.19
N CYS A 34 0.80 -0.38 1.38
CA CYS A 34 0.57 -1.79 1.70
C CYS A 34 -0.91 -2.19 1.56
N VAL A 35 -1.83 -1.39 2.11
CA VAL A 35 -3.28 -1.65 1.97
C VAL A 35 -3.67 -1.71 0.51
N TYR A 36 -3.20 -0.75 -0.29
CA TYR A 36 -3.52 -0.65 -1.73
C TYR A 36 -3.06 -1.86 -2.51
N THR A 37 -1.87 -2.39 -2.20
CA THR A 37 -1.38 -3.63 -2.81
C THR A 37 -2.30 -4.81 -2.48
N VAL A 38 -2.77 -4.93 -1.24
CA VAL A 38 -3.63 -6.04 -0.80
C VAL A 38 -5.02 -5.98 -1.44
N ILE A 39 -5.59 -4.78 -1.60
CA ILE A 39 -6.93 -4.60 -2.21
C ILE A 39 -6.87 -4.41 -3.73
N GLU A 40 -5.68 -4.56 -4.33
CA GLU A 40 -5.43 -4.36 -5.78
C GLU A 40 -5.95 -3.03 -6.33
N TYR A 41 -5.94 -1.99 -5.49
CA TYR A 41 -6.53 -0.70 -5.83
C TYR A 41 -5.52 0.21 -6.53
N ASN A 42 -5.84 0.61 -7.76
CA ASN A 42 -4.94 1.36 -8.63
C ASN A 42 -5.58 2.65 -9.16
N ASP A 43 -5.76 3.64 -8.28
CA ASP A 43 -6.14 5.01 -8.67
C ASP A 43 -4.90 5.90 -8.79
N ASN A 44 -4.82 6.63 -9.91
CA ASN A 44 -3.75 7.57 -10.21
C ASN A 44 -3.76 8.80 -9.31
N ASN A 45 -4.93 9.27 -8.87
CA ASN A 45 -5.07 10.44 -8.00
C ASN A 45 -4.41 10.22 -6.63
N ILE A 46 -4.39 8.97 -6.19
CA ILE A 46 -3.95 8.60 -4.84
C ILE A 46 -2.51 8.07 -4.84
N ARG A 47 -1.90 7.93 -6.04
CA ARG A 47 -0.51 7.49 -6.21
C ARG A 47 0.50 8.39 -5.49
N ARG A 48 0.23 9.70 -5.41
CA ARG A 48 1.10 10.65 -4.69
C ARG A 48 1.23 10.35 -3.20
N TYR A 49 0.17 9.82 -2.57
CA TYR A 49 0.14 9.49 -1.14
C TYR A 49 0.81 8.15 -0.80
N ARG A 50 1.22 7.38 -1.82
CA ARG A 50 1.88 6.07 -1.63
C ARG A 50 3.41 6.16 -1.64
N ASN A 51 3.97 7.27 -2.13
CA ASN A 51 5.41 7.44 -2.26
C ASN A 51 6.07 7.89 -0.94
N CYS A 52 6.30 6.96 -0.03
CA CYS A 52 6.93 7.24 1.27
C CYS A 52 8.33 7.88 1.19
N GLN A 53 9.04 7.78 0.06
CA GLN A 53 10.32 8.48 -0.13
C GLN A 53 10.14 9.99 -0.35
N ASN A 54 8.99 10.39 -0.89
CA ASN A 54 8.66 11.77 -1.20
C ASN A 54 7.69 12.38 -0.16
N TRP A 55 7.77 11.91 1.09
CA TRP A 55 6.88 12.34 2.16
C TRP A 55 6.92 13.85 2.43
N SER A 56 8.07 14.49 2.21
CA SER A 56 8.24 15.94 2.36
C SER A 56 7.45 16.75 1.33
N SER A 57 7.08 16.16 0.17
CA SER A 57 6.23 16.86 -0.80
C SER A 57 4.76 16.95 -0.39
N LEU A 58 4.36 16.23 0.67
CA LEU A 58 3.04 16.39 1.28
C LEU A 58 3.04 17.47 2.37
N SER A 59 4.22 17.92 2.83
CA SER A 59 4.32 18.93 3.89
C SER A 59 4.41 20.36 3.35
N SER A 60 4.05 20.59 2.09
CA SER A 60 3.86 21.95 1.58
C SER A 60 2.62 22.55 2.23
N GLU A 61 2.90 23.46 3.16
CA GLU A 61 2.01 24.48 3.73
C GLU A 61 0.92 24.89 2.73
N GLU A 62 -0.33 24.82 3.18
CA GLU A 62 -1.45 25.62 2.66
C GLU A 62 -1.82 26.65 3.75
#